data_AF-A0A2E0DTN3-F1
#
_entry.id   AF-A0A2E0DTN3-F1
#
_cell.length_a   1.000
_cell.length_b   1.000
_cell.length_c   1.000
_cell.angle_alpha   90.00
_cell.angle_beta   90.00
_cell.angle_gamma   90.00
#
_symmetry.space_group_name_H-M   'P 1'
#
loop_
_entity.id
_entity.type
_entity.pdbx_description
1 polymer ?
#
loop_
_entity_poly.entity_id
_entity_poly.type
_entity_poly.pdbx_seq_one_letter_code
_entity_poly.pdbx_strand_id
1 'polypeptide(L)'
;NGDVSAYTKSKTLAEKAARGFARSHEDVSLTTVNPNVIFGPLHSGKSGTSLRIIESIVQSSYPGFPKISFAPVDVRDVAWMHAEALERDELDGERLMMASTPITMPQIARHLKSNGYKVRTMALPNIVVKMMAIFIKEARLVTRGLGTTNHYDCSNTIEKTGWTSTSQEEMIVSAAKSLGFQ
;
A
#
# COMPACT_ATOMS: atom_id res chain seq x y z
N ASN A 1 6.53 11.21 -22.05
CA ASN A 1 7.29 11.34 -20.78
C ASN A 1 6.31 11.52 -19.63
N GLY A 2 5.86 10.41 -19.04
CA GLY A 2 4.92 10.44 -17.92
C GLY A 2 5.59 10.97 -16.66
N ASP A 3 5.09 12.07 -16.14
CA ASP A 3 5.71 12.78 -15.02
C ASP A 3 5.60 11.94 -13.73
N VAL A 4 6.68 11.27 -13.35
CA VAL A 4 6.77 10.43 -12.14
C VAL A 4 6.53 11.29 -10.90
N SER A 5 5.74 10.82 -9.94
CA SER A 5 5.44 11.61 -8.74
C SER A 5 6.74 11.97 -7.98
N ALA A 6 6.78 13.17 -7.38
CA ALA A 6 7.93 13.61 -6.58
C ALA A 6 8.27 12.61 -5.45
N TYR A 7 7.25 11.99 -4.85
CA TYR A 7 7.41 10.95 -3.85
C TYR A 7 8.09 9.70 -4.42
N THR A 8 7.58 9.17 -5.54
CA THR A 8 8.18 8.01 -6.23
C THR A 8 9.62 8.29 -6.61
N LYS A 9 9.89 9.46 -7.21
CA LYS A 9 11.24 9.88 -7.59
C LYS A 9 12.17 9.95 -6.37
N SER A 10 11.72 10.60 -5.29
CA SER A 10 12.48 10.74 -4.05
C SER A 10 12.84 9.37 -3.45
N LYS A 11 11.87 8.47 -3.32
CA LYS A 11 12.09 7.13 -2.77
C LYS A 11 13.01 6.27 -3.62
N THR A 12 12.86 6.30 -4.95
CA THR A 12 13.74 5.57 -5.87
C THR A 12 15.18 6.10 -5.84
N LEU A 13 15.38 7.42 -5.81
CA LEU A 13 16.72 8.00 -5.74
C LEU A 13 17.40 7.72 -4.39
N ALA A 14 16.66 7.78 -3.29
CA ALA A 14 17.17 7.43 -1.96
C ALA A 14 17.61 5.96 -1.90
N GLU A 15 16.80 5.02 -2.40
CA GLU A 15 17.18 3.60 -2.46
C GLU A 15 18.43 3.38 -3.32
N LYS A 16 18.50 4.01 -4.50
CA LYS A 16 19.69 3.92 -5.38
C LYS A 16 20.95 4.44 -4.69
N ALA A 17 20.84 5.56 -3.98
CA ALA A 17 21.95 6.14 -3.23
C ALA A 17 22.41 5.21 -2.09
N ALA A 18 21.48 4.71 -1.27
CA ALA A 18 21.79 3.79 -0.18
C ALA A 18 22.48 2.50 -0.68
N ARG A 19 21.93 1.89 -1.75
CA ARG A 19 22.54 0.69 -2.36
C ARG A 19 23.87 1.00 -3.05
N GLY A 20 24.06 2.22 -3.56
CA GLY A 20 25.34 2.69 -4.08
C GLY A 20 26.40 2.77 -3.00
N PHE A 21 26.03 3.31 -1.83
CA PHE A 21 26.90 3.39 -0.66
C PHE A 21 27.29 2.01 -0.14
N ALA A 22 26.35 1.08 0.02
CA ALA A 22 26.64 -0.28 0.47
C ALA A 22 27.58 -1.03 -0.50
N ARG A 23 27.40 -0.84 -1.83
CA ARG A 23 28.32 -1.43 -2.81
C ARG A 23 29.75 -0.90 -2.75
N SER A 24 29.98 0.27 -2.15
CA SER A 24 31.31 0.87 -2.03
C SER A 24 31.94 0.71 -0.64
N HIS A 25 31.27 0.03 0.29
CA HIS A 25 31.73 -0.18 1.67
C HIS A 25 31.50 -1.65 2.05
N GLU A 26 32.57 -2.45 2.05
CA GLU A 26 32.52 -3.90 2.29
C GLU A 26 32.07 -4.27 3.72
N ASP A 27 32.17 -3.34 4.66
CA ASP A 27 31.74 -3.47 6.05
C ASP A 27 30.25 -3.18 6.27
N VAL A 28 29.50 -2.84 5.22
CA VAL A 28 28.08 -2.47 5.30
C VAL A 28 27.21 -3.47 4.55
N SER A 29 26.41 -4.24 5.29
CA SER A 29 25.25 -4.94 4.72
C SER A 29 24.05 -4.01 4.60
N LEU A 30 23.29 -4.14 3.52
CA LEU A 30 22.04 -3.43 3.29
C LEU A 30 21.00 -4.30 2.61
N THR A 31 19.85 -4.44 3.26
CA THR A 31 18.63 -5.02 2.69
C THR A 31 17.56 -3.95 2.58
N THR A 32 16.89 -3.84 1.43
CA THR A 32 15.83 -2.85 1.22
C THR A 32 14.45 -3.49 1.16
N VAL A 33 13.62 -3.24 2.17
CA VAL A 33 12.22 -3.68 2.22
C VAL A 33 11.34 -2.62 1.56
N ASN A 34 10.62 -3.02 0.52
CA ASN A 34 9.81 -2.16 -0.34
C ASN A 34 8.34 -2.60 -0.32
N PRO A 35 7.58 -2.21 0.70
CA PRO A 35 6.14 -2.47 0.74
C PRO A 35 5.36 -1.53 -0.18
N ASN A 36 4.22 -2.01 -0.65
CA ASN A 36 3.19 -1.16 -1.28
C ASN A 36 2.42 -0.36 -0.21
N VAL A 37 1.13 -0.06 -0.42
CA VAL A 37 0.30 0.54 0.63
C VAL A 37 0.20 -0.40 1.84
N ILE A 38 0.38 0.14 3.03
CA ILE A 38 0.38 -0.64 4.27
C ILE A 38 -0.99 -0.50 4.93
N PHE A 39 -1.66 -1.63 5.15
CA PHE A 39 -2.88 -1.77 5.96
C PHE A 39 -2.57 -2.56 7.24
N GLY A 40 -3.57 -2.86 8.05
CA GLY A 40 -3.40 -3.49 9.37
C GLY A 40 -3.56 -2.52 10.54
N PRO A 41 -3.49 -3.03 11.78
CA PRO A 41 -3.82 -2.28 12.98
C PRO A 41 -2.84 -1.13 13.24
N LEU A 42 -3.38 0.05 13.54
CA LEU A 42 -2.64 1.23 13.92
C LEU A 42 -2.03 1.05 15.32
N HIS A 43 -0.70 1.02 15.40
CA HIS A 43 0.03 0.91 16.68
C HIS A 43 0.37 2.28 17.29
N SER A 44 0.48 3.35 16.50
CA SER A 44 0.83 4.71 16.95
C SER A 44 -0.31 5.70 16.70
N GLY A 45 -0.53 6.68 17.56
CA GLY A 45 -1.74 7.52 17.57
C GLY A 45 -1.99 8.42 16.34
N LYS A 46 -1.19 8.34 15.27
CA LYS A 46 -1.42 9.10 14.03
C LYS A 46 -1.48 8.14 12.84
N SER A 47 -2.61 8.12 12.15
CA SER A 47 -2.79 7.34 10.94
C SER A 47 -1.88 7.86 9.81
N GLY A 48 -1.14 6.94 9.18
CA GLY A 48 -0.34 7.24 8.00
C GLY A 48 -1.19 7.46 6.75
N THR A 49 -0.55 7.93 5.67
CA THR A 49 -1.22 8.20 4.38
C THR A 49 -1.99 7.00 3.83
N SER A 50 -1.52 5.77 4.07
CA SER A 50 -2.20 4.55 3.59
C SER A 50 -3.52 4.29 4.31
N LEU A 51 -3.59 4.50 5.63
CA LEU A 51 -4.82 4.30 6.40
C LEU A 51 -5.89 5.35 6.07
N ARG A 52 -5.51 6.52 5.54
CA ARG A 52 -6.47 7.50 5.01
C ARG A 52 -7.37 6.93 3.91
N ILE A 53 -6.93 5.89 3.19
CA ILE A 53 -7.78 5.19 2.21
C ILE A 53 -8.95 4.54 2.94
N ILE A 54 -8.68 3.80 4.02
CA ILE A 54 -9.70 3.14 4.84
C ILE A 54 -10.59 4.17 5.54
N GLU A 55 -10.00 5.21 6.15
CA GLU A 55 -10.75 6.32 6.77
C GLU A 55 -11.74 6.94 5.77
N SER A 56 -11.30 7.23 4.55
CA SER A 56 -12.13 7.86 3.52
C SER A 56 -13.32 6.98 3.09
N ILE A 57 -13.15 5.65 3.16
CA ILE A 57 -14.20 4.69 2.84
C ILE A 57 -15.19 4.59 4.00
N VAL A 58 -14.68 4.47 5.22
CA VAL A 58 -15.50 4.33 6.43
C VAL A 58 -16.32 5.59 6.69
N GLN A 59 -15.71 6.77 6.57
CA GLN A 59 -16.42 8.05 6.68
C GLN A 59 -17.41 8.29 5.54
N SER A 60 -17.43 7.44 4.51
CA SER A 60 -18.32 7.55 3.35
C SER A 60 -18.37 8.97 2.76
N SER A 61 -17.21 9.64 2.73
CA SER A 61 -17.10 11.05 2.32
C SER A 61 -17.47 11.30 0.86
N TYR A 62 -17.73 10.24 0.08
CA TYR A 62 -18.01 10.29 -1.34
C TYR A 62 -19.25 9.45 -1.70
N PRO A 63 -20.01 9.83 -2.75
CA PRO A 63 -21.17 9.05 -3.22
C PRO A 63 -20.77 7.66 -3.74
N GLY A 64 -19.51 7.47 -4.14
CA GLY A 64 -18.91 6.19 -4.51
C GLY A 64 -17.39 6.32 -4.63
N PHE A 65 -16.71 5.24 -4.97
CA PHE A 65 -15.25 5.18 -5.00
C PHE A 65 -14.69 5.00 -6.40
N PRO A 66 -13.54 5.62 -6.73
CA PRO A 66 -12.87 5.42 -8.00
C PRO A 66 -12.35 3.98 -8.13
N LYS A 67 -12.30 3.47 -9.36
CA LYS A 67 -11.71 2.16 -9.68
C LYS A 67 -10.19 2.24 -9.74
N ILE A 68 -9.58 2.43 -8.57
CA ILE A 68 -8.13 2.48 -8.39
C ILE A 68 -7.72 1.25 -7.63
N SER A 69 -6.72 0.57 -8.18
CA SER A 69 -6.19 -0.67 -7.64
C SER A 69 -4.95 -0.41 -6.80
N PHE A 70 -4.85 -1.11 -5.67
CA PHE A 70 -3.72 -1.15 -4.76
C PHE A 70 -3.31 -2.59 -4.54
N ALA A 71 -2.09 -2.84 -4.05
CA ALA A 71 -1.64 -4.18 -3.71
C ALA A 71 -1.17 -4.19 -2.26
N PRO A 72 -2.08 -4.11 -1.28
CA PRO A 72 -1.74 -3.80 0.10
C PRO A 72 -0.87 -4.87 0.77
N VAL A 73 -0.23 -4.51 1.87
CA VAL A 73 0.52 -5.41 2.75
C VAL A 73 0.13 -5.12 4.18
N ASP A 74 0.03 -6.13 5.04
CA ASP A 74 -0.25 -5.91 6.46
C ASP A 74 1.00 -5.35 7.17
N VAL A 75 0.80 -4.40 8.09
CA VAL A 75 1.87 -3.77 8.87
C VAL A 75 2.63 -4.80 9.71
N ARG A 76 1.97 -5.87 10.16
CA ARG A 76 2.59 -6.97 10.91
C ARG A 76 3.54 -7.75 10.01
N ASP A 77 3.14 -8.03 8.77
CA ASP A 77 4.00 -8.68 7.78
C ASP A 77 5.23 -7.82 7.47
N VAL A 78 5.05 -6.50 7.33
CA VAL A 78 6.16 -5.55 7.10
C VAL A 78 7.12 -5.52 8.30
N ALA A 79 6.59 -5.50 9.52
CA ALA A 79 7.41 -5.54 10.74
C ALA A 79 8.19 -6.85 10.84
N TRP A 80 7.54 -7.99 10.55
CA TRP A 80 8.20 -9.29 10.49
C TRP A 80 9.32 -9.31 9.44
N MET A 81 9.05 -8.80 8.23
CA MET A 81 10.07 -8.72 7.17
C MET A 81 11.28 -7.86 7.56
N HIS A 82 11.06 -6.78 8.30
CA HIS A 82 12.16 -5.98 8.83
C HIS A 82 13.01 -6.72 9.86
N ALA A 83 12.40 -7.56 10.71
CA ALA A 83 13.14 -8.40 11.65
C ALA A 83 13.94 -9.48 10.90
N GLU A 84 13.31 -10.18 9.96
CA GLU A 84 13.98 -11.20 9.13
C GLU A 84 15.18 -10.61 8.39
N ALA A 85 15.02 -9.42 7.79
CA ALA A 85 16.10 -8.72 7.09
C ALA A 85 17.27 -8.29 7.97
N LEU A 86 17.10 -8.24 9.30
CA LEU A 86 18.16 -7.92 10.26
C LEU A 86 18.81 -9.17 10.87
N GLU A 87 18.06 -10.27 10.95
CA GLU A 87 18.50 -11.50 11.63
C GLU A 87 19.11 -12.53 10.68
N ARG A 88 18.89 -12.40 9.36
CA ARG A 88 19.29 -13.39 8.36
C ARG A 88 20.29 -12.81 7.38
N ASP A 89 21.56 -13.16 7.57
CA ASP A 89 22.67 -12.76 6.69
C ASP A 89 22.44 -13.15 5.21
N GLU A 90 21.66 -14.20 4.93
CA GLU A 90 21.28 -14.61 3.57
C GLU A 90 20.39 -13.60 2.82
N LEU A 91 19.83 -12.62 3.54
CA LEU A 91 19.08 -11.50 2.98
C LEU A 91 19.95 -10.27 2.73
N ASP A 92 21.24 -10.33 3.06
CA ASP A 92 22.18 -9.24 2.83
C ASP A 92 22.25 -8.85 1.35
N GLY A 93 22.15 -7.55 1.08
CA GLY A 93 22.15 -7.03 -0.29
C GLY A 93 20.82 -7.18 -1.03
N GLU A 94 19.80 -7.83 -0.45
CA GLU A 94 18.55 -8.07 -1.13
C GLU A 94 17.68 -6.82 -1.31
N ARG A 95 16.78 -6.89 -2.28
CA ARG A 95 15.71 -5.90 -2.49
C ARG A 95 14.37 -6.63 -2.40
N LEU A 96 13.74 -6.57 -1.23
CA LEU A 96 12.54 -7.33 -0.91
C LEU A 96 11.30 -6.51 -1.26
N MET A 97 10.57 -6.91 -2.30
CA MET A 97 9.30 -6.31 -2.69
C MET A 97 8.16 -6.99 -1.93
N MET A 98 7.25 -6.20 -1.34
CA MET A 98 6.06 -6.74 -0.66
C MET A 98 4.80 -6.12 -1.24
N ALA A 99 3.93 -6.97 -1.79
CA ALA A 99 2.63 -6.60 -2.33
C ALA A 99 1.70 -7.82 -2.35
N SER A 100 0.45 -7.66 -1.90
CA SER A 100 -0.57 -8.71 -2.05
C SER A 100 -1.15 -8.74 -3.47
N THR A 101 -2.17 -9.58 -3.68
CA THR A 101 -3.04 -9.47 -4.85
C THR A 101 -3.66 -8.06 -4.97
N PRO A 102 -3.93 -7.56 -6.18
CA PRO A 102 -4.52 -6.24 -6.34
C PRO A 102 -5.97 -6.15 -5.86
N ILE A 103 -6.33 -5.02 -5.25
CA ILE A 103 -7.67 -4.72 -4.73
C ILE A 103 -8.05 -3.27 -4.99
N THR A 104 -9.30 -3.05 -5.39
CA THR A 104 -9.84 -1.72 -5.68
C THR A 104 -10.55 -1.10 -4.47
N MET A 105 -10.68 0.23 -4.42
CA MET A 105 -11.46 0.89 -3.35
C MET A 105 -12.89 0.34 -3.17
N PRO A 106 -13.68 0.09 -4.23
CA PRO A 106 -14.98 -0.56 -4.07
C PRO A 106 -14.91 -1.98 -3.48
N GLN A 107 -13.82 -2.73 -3.71
CA GLN A 107 -13.60 -4.04 -3.09
C GLN A 107 -13.25 -3.91 -1.61
N ILE A 108 -12.38 -2.96 -1.24
CA ILE A 108 -12.08 -2.64 0.16
C ILE A 108 -13.37 -2.31 0.91
N ALA A 109 -14.22 -1.46 0.32
CA ALA A 109 -15.51 -1.12 0.88
C ALA A 109 -16.46 -2.32 1.03
N ARG A 110 -16.36 -3.33 0.16
CA ARG A 110 -17.15 -4.57 0.31
C ARG A 110 -16.68 -5.41 1.49
N HIS A 111 -15.37 -5.54 1.72
CA HIS A 111 -14.84 -6.22 2.92
C HIS A 111 -15.28 -5.52 4.21
N LEU A 112 -15.28 -4.19 4.22
CA LEU A 112 -15.81 -3.42 5.36
C LEU A 112 -17.31 -3.66 5.54
N LYS A 113 -18.09 -3.58 4.46
CA LYS A 113 -19.55 -3.79 4.52
C LYS A 113 -19.93 -5.21 4.98
N SER A 114 -19.22 -6.24 4.54
CA SER A 114 -19.46 -7.62 4.99
C SER A 114 -19.14 -7.82 6.47
N ASN A 115 -18.31 -6.96 7.06
CA ASN A 115 -17.92 -6.97 8.47
C ASN A 115 -18.69 -5.94 9.32
N GLY A 116 -19.86 -5.49 8.86
CA GLY A 116 -20.79 -4.67 9.65
C GLY A 116 -20.64 -3.16 9.52
N TYR A 117 -19.64 -2.66 8.79
CA TYR A 117 -19.46 -1.22 8.60
C TYR A 117 -20.51 -0.63 7.66
N LYS A 118 -21.09 0.52 8.05
CA LYS A 118 -22.06 1.27 7.22
C LYS A 118 -21.35 2.10 6.15
N VAL A 119 -20.89 1.43 5.09
CA VAL A 119 -20.18 2.08 3.97
C VAL A 119 -20.91 1.93 2.64
N ARG A 120 -20.71 2.90 1.75
CA ARG A 120 -21.09 2.76 0.34
C ARG A 120 -20.16 1.74 -0.33
N THR A 121 -20.60 1.12 -1.43
CA THR A 121 -19.76 0.17 -2.20
C THR A 121 -19.76 0.46 -3.70
N MET A 122 -20.37 1.57 -4.10
CA MET A 122 -20.56 1.93 -5.49
C MET A 122 -19.22 2.30 -6.14
N ALA A 123 -18.94 1.73 -7.30
CA ALA A 123 -17.81 2.13 -8.13
C ALA A 123 -18.23 3.29 -9.03
N LEU A 124 -17.53 4.43 -8.96
CA LEU A 124 -17.77 5.54 -9.86
C LEU A 124 -17.24 5.24 -11.26
N PRO A 125 -17.99 5.56 -12.34
CA PRO A 125 -17.45 5.51 -13.68
C PRO A 125 -16.23 6.43 -13.82
N ASN A 126 -15.20 5.98 -14.56
CA ASN A 126 -13.96 6.75 -14.72
C ASN A 126 -14.20 8.16 -15.30
N ILE A 127 -15.21 8.33 -16.15
CA ILE A 127 -15.60 9.63 -16.72
C ILE A 127 -16.06 10.58 -15.62
N VAL A 128 -16.85 10.11 -14.66
CA VAL A 128 -17.31 10.92 -13.51
C VAL A 128 -16.11 11.38 -12.69
N VAL A 129 -15.15 10.49 -12.42
CA VAL A 129 -13.94 10.85 -11.65
C VAL A 129 -13.07 11.85 -12.42
N LYS A 130 -12.93 11.70 -13.75
CA LYS A 130 -12.21 12.66 -14.60
C LYS A 130 -12.87 14.05 -14.59
N MET A 131 -14.21 14.11 -14.63
CA MET A 131 -14.93 15.38 -14.53
C MET A 131 -14.74 16.03 -13.16
N MET A 132 -14.83 15.25 -12.07
CA MET A 132 -14.57 15.75 -10.72
C MET A 132 -13.14 16.30 -10.56
N ALA A 133 -12.15 15.71 -11.23
CA ALA A 133 -10.75 16.16 -11.17
C ALA A 133 -10.51 17.56 -11.76
N ILE A 134 -11.42 18.08 -12.59
CA ILE A 134 -11.34 19.46 -13.06
C ILE A 134 -11.51 20.41 -11.88
N PHE A 135 -12.50 20.14 -11.02
CA PHE A 135 -12.93 21.00 -9.93
C PHE A 135 -12.27 20.67 -8.58
N ILE A 136 -11.85 19.42 -8.37
CA ILE A 136 -11.34 18.90 -7.08
C ILE A 136 -9.87 18.51 -7.23
N LYS A 137 -8.99 19.18 -6.46
CA LYS A 137 -7.53 18.99 -6.55
C LYS A 137 -7.12 17.58 -6.13
N GLU A 138 -7.76 17.02 -5.10
CA GLU A 138 -7.57 15.66 -4.60
C GLU A 138 -7.93 14.63 -5.67
N ALA A 139 -9.00 14.89 -6.44
CA ALA A 139 -9.43 14.02 -7.52
C ALA A 139 -8.39 13.94 -8.67
N ARG A 140 -7.51 14.94 -8.84
CA ARG A 140 -6.42 14.89 -9.85
C ARG A 140 -5.33 13.91 -9.49
N LEU A 141 -5.10 13.65 -8.20
CA LEU A 141 -4.08 12.68 -7.77
C LEU A 141 -4.47 11.25 -8.15
N VAL A 142 -5.77 11.00 -8.24
CA VAL A 142 -6.35 9.68 -8.45
C VAL A 142 -6.64 9.39 -9.92
N THR A 143 -6.73 10.39 -10.81
CA THR A 143 -7.03 10.19 -12.24
C THR A 143 -5.99 9.39 -13.00
N ARG A 144 -4.71 9.44 -12.59
CA ARG A 144 -3.61 8.72 -13.25
C ARG A 144 -3.70 7.21 -13.07
N GLY A 145 -4.26 6.74 -11.96
CA GLY A 145 -4.43 5.31 -11.65
C GLY A 145 -5.81 4.75 -11.99
N LEU A 146 -6.68 5.54 -12.65
CA LEU A 146 -8.04 5.10 -12.97
C LEU A 146 -8.04 4.00 -14.01
N GLY A 147 -8.62 2.85 -13.64
CA GLY A 147 -8.75 1.71 -14.56
C GLY A 147 -7.45 0.95 -14.79
N THR A 148 -6.39 1.26 -14.06
CA THR A 148 -5.13 0.51 -14.09
C THR A 148 -5.04 -0.45 -12.92
N THR A 149 -4.63 -1.68 -13.19
CA THR A 149 -4.28 -2.68 -12.17
C THR A 149 -2.80 -2.99 -12.30
N ASN A 150 -2.03 -2.69 -11.26
CA ASN A 150 -0.61 -3.01 -11.23
C ASN A 150 -0.41 -4.35 -10.53
N HIS A 151 0.40 -5.21 -11.14
CA HIS A 151 0.88 -6.44 -10.54
C HIS A 151 2.34 -6.26 -10.17
N TYR A 152 2.74 -6.86 -9.05
CA TYR A 152 4.08 -6.75 -8.51
C TYR A 152 4.66 -8.15 -8.36
N ASP A 153 5.88 -8.32 -8.85
CA ASP A 153 6.61 -9.55 -8.66
C ASP A 153 7.23 -9.55 -7.25
N CYS A 154 6.81 -10.51 -6.44
CA CYS A 154 7.31 -10.74 -5.09
C CYS A 154 7.98 -12.11 -4.94
N SER A 155 8.27 -12.81 -6.06
CA SER A 155 8.88 -14.15 -6.06
C SER A 155 10.17 -14.19 -5.23
N ASN A 156 11.10 -13.27 -5.45
CA ASN A 156 12.35 -13.17 -4.69
C ASN A 156 12.11 -13.10 -3.16
N THR A 157 11.16 -12.27 -2.74
CA THR A 157 10.82 -12.13 -1.31
C THR A 157 10.26 -13.43 -0.77
N ILE A 158 9.31 -14.05 -1.49
CA ILE A 158 8.63 -15.28 -1.05
C ILE A 158 9.63 -16.45 -0.99
N GLU A 159 10.45 -16.64 -2.02
CA GLU A 159 11.40 -17.73 -2.12
C GLU A 159 12.47 -17.66 -1.03
N LYS A 160 12.99 -16.45 -0.74
CA LYS A 160 14.03 -16.27 0.28
C LYS A 160 13.47 -16.31 1.70
N THR A 161 12.30 -15.74 1.94
CA THR A 161 11.83 -15.53 3.32
C THR A 161 10.74 -16.52 3.76
N GLY A 162 10.06 -17.17 2.81
CA GLY A 162 8.83 -17.92 3.09
C GLY A 162 7.62 -17.04 3.37
N TRP A 163 7.71 -15.73 3.11
CA TRP A 163 6.63 -14.77 3.37
C TRP A 163 5.32 -15.19 2.70
N THR A 164 4.25 -15.18 3.49
CA THR A 164 2.88 -15.29 3.01
C THR A 164 2.09 -14.05 3.44
N SER A 165 1.36 -13.44 2.51
CA SER A 165 0.58 -12.25 2.81
C SER A 165 -0.58 -12.59 3.74
N THR A 166 -0.74 -11.80 4.79
CA THR A 166 -1.99 -11.74 5.56
C THR A 166 -3.17 -11.49 4.60
N SER A 167 -4.34 -12.05 4.93
CA SER A 167 -5.52 -11.92 4.07
C SER A 167 -5.97 -10.46 3.94
N GLN A 168 -6.52 -10.10 2.77
CA GLN A 168 -7.01 -8.74 2.54
C GLN A 168 -8.11 -8.36 3.52
N GLU A 169 -8.99 -9.29 3.86
CA GLU A 169 -10.04 -9.05 4.85
C GLU A 169 -9.46 -8.71 6.22
N GLU A 170 -8.52 -9.52 6.71
CA GLU A 170 -7.91 -9.32 8.03
C GLU A 170 -7.16 -7.98 8.11
N MET A 171 -6.33 -7.62 7.12
CA MET A 171 -5.60 -6.35 7.13
C MET A 171 -6.53 -5.13 7.04
N ILE A 172 -7.65 -5.23 6.32
CA ILE A 172 -8.61 -4.13 6.15
C ILE A 172 -9.45 -3.94 7.43
N VAL A 173 -9.96 -5.04 7.97
CA VAL A 173 -10.85 -5.01 9.14
C VAL A 173 -10.08 -4.63 10.40
N SER A 174 -8.88 -5.17 10.60
CA SER A 174 -8.01 -4.81 11.73
C SER A 174 -7.61 -3.33 11.69
N ALA A 175 -7.29 -2.79 10.50
CA ALA A 175 -7.06 -1.37 10.31
C ALA A 175 -8.28 -0.52 10.70
N ALA A 176 -9.45 -0.83 10.16
CA ALA A 176 -10.67 -0.08 10.46
C ALA A 176 -11.03 -0.11 11.97
N LYS A 177 -10.89 -1.27 12.62
CA LYS A 177 -11.10 -1.43 14.06
C LYS A 177 -10.14 -0.55 14.87
N SER A 178 -8.86 -0.54 14.50
CA SER A 178 -7.83 0.23 15.21
C SER A 178 -7.99 1.75 15.08
N LEU A 179 -8.66 2.22 14.03
CA LEU A 179 -8.99 3.63 13.82
C LEU A 179 -10.17 4.09 14.69
N GLY A 180 -10.79 3.19 15.47
CA GLY A 180 -11.91 3.51 16.36
C GLY A 180 -13.24 3.68 15.64
N PHE A 181 -13.35 3.25 14.38
CA PHE A 181 -14.63 3.20 13.70
C PHE A 181 -15.36 1.90 14.06
N GLN A 182 -16.56 2.01 14.63
CA GLN A 182 -17.51 0.93 14.86
C GLN A 182 -18.88 1.30 14.28
#